data_AF-A0A1F9QM43-F1
#
_entry.id   AF-A0A1F9QM43-F1
#
_cell.length_a   1.000
_cell.length_b   1.000
_cell.length_c   1.000
_cell.angle_alpha   90.00
_cell.angle_beta   90.00
_cell.angle_gamma   90.00
#
_symmetry.space_group_name_H-M   'P 1'
#
loop_
_entity.id
_entity.type
_entity.pdbx_description
1 polymer ?
#
loop_
_entity_poly.entity_id
_entity_poly.type
_entity_poly.pdbx_seq_one_letter_code
_entity_poly.pdbx_strand_id
1 'polypeptide(L)'
;MKQIILITLSVLVTAGPLMAGNLENLRKSSENISIDTAGLQKKTAAAPKGKTASARRYEITPAPAQAPRVSTNPVQDLAKLIVTLLKLIFNPNGDIEISNPPAEVPQVEGILEDDQAEEQYSEAQTYKPLEPADYQETPAAQQPQSFQEFLHPQAAADRSGEIPADLKRKALEYFHANSGRIANKKYLAIVDFAAHSSKTRFFILNLETGGVHAMHVAHGAGSDPDADGYSTRFSNVPNSKASSLGFYLTGALYSGSHGKSMRLHGLSSTNSNVLSRAVVIHESAYVREANVRQGRSFGCLAVANTEIRKVLSSLNGGALIYAGLSNSDF
;
A
#
# COMPACT_ATOMS: atom_id res chain seq x y z
N MET A 1 -39.00 -14.30 -25.93
CA MET A 1 -38.92 -14.75 -24.52
C MET A 1 -37.74 -13.98 -23.91
N LYS A 2 -37.91 -12.86 -23.18
CA LYS A 2 -38.35 -12.73 -21.75
C LYS A 2 -37.59 -13.72 -20.85
N GLN A 3 -37.02 -13.40 -19.69
CA GLN A 3 -36.77 -12.21 -18.86
C GLN A 3 -36.14 -12.79 -17.56
N ILE A 4 -35.17 -12.09 -16.96
CA ILE A 4 -34.99 -11.88 -15.50
C ILE A 4 -34.67 -13.10 -14.60
N ILE A 5 -33.64 -12.99 -13.75
CA ILE A 5 -33.76 -12.94 -12.27
C ILE A 5 -32.43 -12.46 -11.64
N LEU A 6 -32.54 -11.28 -11.06
CA LEU A 6 -31.75 -10.69 -9.98
C LEU A 6 -32.46 -11.09 -8.67
N ILE A 7 -31.79 -11.75 -7.72
CA ILE A 7 -32.18 -11.87 -6.30
C ILE A 7 -30.87 -11.71 -5.50
N THR A 8 -30.50 -10.51 -5.03
CA THR A 8 -30.78 -9.96 -3.69
C THR A 8 -30.60 -10.96 -2.53
N LEU A 9 -29.57 -10.73 -1.71
CA LEU A 9 -29.67 -10.98 -0.27
C LEU A 9 -29.35 -9.70 0.50
N SER A 10 -30.35 -8.83 0.54
CA SER A 10 -30.56 -7.87 1.63
C SER A 10 -31.72 -8.38 2.48
N VAL A 11 -31.42 -8.95 3.64
CA VAL A 11 -32.28 -8.98 4.84
C VAL A 11 -31.31 -8.75 6.00
N LEU A 12 -31.01 -7.50 6.33
CA LEU A 12 -31.66 -6.70 7.37
C LEU A 12 -31.49 -7.29 8.79
N VAL A 13 -30.53 -6.76 9.53
CA VAL A 13 -30.78 -6.31 10.91
C VAL A 13 -30.20 -4.91 11.07
N THR A 14 -31.10 -3.95 11.03
CA THR A 14 -31.05 -2.72 11.82
C THR A 14 -30.69 -3.04 13.28
N ALA A 15 -29.46 -2.74 13.68
CA ALA A 15 -29.09 -2.42 15.06
C ALA A 15 -27.65 -1.85 15.08
N GLY A 16 -27.51 -0.54 15.14
CA GLY A 16 -26.44 -0.01 15.99
C GLY A 16 -26.88 -0.14 17.46
N PRO A 17 -25.99 -0.02 18.47
CA PRO A 17 -24.55 -0.27 18.51
C PRO A 17 -24.27 -1.46 19.45
N LEU A 18 -23.89 -2.63 18.95
CA LEU A 18 -23.47 -3.75 19.81
C LEU A 18 -22.64 -4.73 18.98
N MET A 19 -21.32 -4.54 18.93
CA MET A 19 -20.32 -5.61 18.76
C MET A 19 -18.88 -5.04 18.86
N ALA A 20 -18.62 -4.08 19.75
CA ALA A 20 -17.22 -3.73 20.10
C ALA A 20 -16.57 -4.78 21.02
N GLY A 21 -17.37 -5.63 21.67
CA GLY A 21 -16.87 -6.64 22.62
C GLY A 21 -16.50 -7.99 22.02
N ASN A 22 -16.83 -8.27 20.75
CA ASN A 22 -16.72 -9.64 20.22
C ASN A 22 -15.48 -9.88 19.35
N LEU A 23 -14.86 -8.83 18.80
CA LEU A 23 -13.63 -8.98 18.02
C LEU A 23 -12.41 -9.32 18.90
N GLU A 24 -12.36 -8.80 20.13
CA GLU A 24 -11.31 -9.13 21.11
C GLU A 24 -11.49 -10.55 21.68
N ASN A 25 -12.73 -11.02 21.81
CA ASN A 25 -13.01 -12.41 22.20
C ASN A 25 -12.65 -13.40 21.08
N LEU A 26 -12.86 -13.02 19.82
CA LEU A 26 -12.38 -13.77 18.65
C LEU A 26 -10.84 -13.77 18.55
N ARG A 27 -10.18 -12.65 18.85
CA ARG A 27 -8.71 -12.55 18.93
C ARG A 27 -8.16 -13.47 20.04
N LYS A 28 -8.69 -13.39 21.26
CA LYS A 28 -8.29 -14.24 22.39
C LYS A 28 -8.58 -15.73 22.17
N SER A 29 -9.67 -16.06 21.46
CA SER A 29 -9.97 -17.45 21.11
C SER A 29 -8.99 -18.03 20.07
N SER A 30 -8.32 -17.19 19.27
CA SER A 30 -7.33 -17.62 18.29
C SER A 30 -5.93 -17.85 18.88
N GLU A 31 -5.62 -17.21 20.01
CA GLU A 31 -4.32 -17.34 20.68
C GLU A 31 -4.09 -18.72 21.35
N ASN A 32 -5.16 -19.52 21.56
CA ASN A 32 -5.08 -20.83 22.23
C ASN A 32 -5.32 -22.04 21.32
N ILE A 33 -5.31 -21.87 19.99
CA ILE A 33 -5.40 -23.00 19.06
C ILE A 33 -3.98 -23.49 18.75
N SER A 34 -3.45 -24.36 19.61
CA SER A 34 -2.27 -25.17 19.27
C SER A 34 -2.69 -26.28 18.30
N ILE A 35 -2.28 -26.15 17.03
CA ILE A 35 -2.36 -27.24 16.07
C ILE A 35 -1.10 -28.09 16.24
N ASP A 36 -1.27 -29.32 16.73
CA ASP A 36 -0.19 -30.32 16.79
C ASP A 36 0.24 -30.71 15.37
N THR A 37 1.44 -30.30 14.98
CA THR A 37 2.04 -30.59 13.67
C THR A 37 2.99 -31.79 13.69
N ALA A 38 3.08 -32.54 14.80
CA ALA A 38 3.98 -33.70 14.93
C ALA A 38 3.63 -34.88 14.00
N GLY A 39 2.46 -34.88 13.36
CA GLY A 39 2.02 -35.92 12.42
C GLY A 39 2.43 -35.72 10.96
N LEU A 40 3.04 -34.58 10.58
CA LEU A 40 3.37 -34.27 9.19
C LEU A 40 4.89 -34.27 8.96
N GLN A 41 5.54 -35.39 9.26
CA GLN A 41 6.83 -35.69 8.65
C GLN A 41 6.91 -37.13 8.12
N LYS A 42 7.41 -37.17 6.88
CA LYS A 42 8.35 -38.16 6.30
C LYS A 42 7.75 -39.22 5.38
N LYS A 43 8.11 -39.12 4.08
CA LYS A 43 8.77 -40.21 3.34
C LYS A 43 9.30 -39.76 1.98
N THR A 44 10.60 -39.49 1.91
CA THR A 44 11.40 -39.73 0.70
C THR A 44 12.49 -40.73 1.06
N ALA A 45 12.60 -41.77 0.21
CA ALA A 45 13.34 -43.00 0.45
C ALA A 45 14.74 -42.95 -0.14
N ALA A 46 15.69 -43.60 0.55
CA ALA A 46 16.95 -44.08 -0.03
C ALA A 46 17.07 -45.60 0.26
N ALA A 47 17.54 -46.35 -0.73
CA ALA A 47 17.44 -47.81 -0.86
C ALA A 47 18.47 -48.61 -0.03
N PRO A 48 18.23 -49.92 0.20
CA PRO A 48 19.28 -50.90 0.46
C PRO A 48 19.43 -51.96 -0.65
N LYS A 49 20.63 -52.55 -0.70
CA LYS A 49 21.09 -53.65 -1.56
C LYS A 49 20.41 -54.99 -1.24
N GLY A 50 20.27 -55.87 -2.25
CA GLY A 50 20.40 -57.33 -2.05
C GLY A 50 19.36 -58.26 -2.72
N LYS A 51 19.75 -58.82 -3.88
CA LYS A 51 19.54 -60.18 -4.42
C LYS A 51 18.20 -60.97 -4.25
N THR A 52 17.64 -61.30 -5.43
CA THR A 52 17.03 -62.59 -5.89
C THR A 52 15.86 -63.24 -5.13
N ALA A 53 14.67 -63.32 -5.74
CA ALA A 53 14.09 -64.56 -6.32
C ALA A 53 12.58 -64.43 -6.68
N SER A 54 12.28 -64.85 -7.92
CA SER A 54 11.06 -65.48 -8.46
C SER A 54 9.62 -64.96 -8.20
N ALA A 55 9.04 -64.51 -9.31
CA ALA A 55 7.64 -64.40 -9.73
C ALA A 55 6.49 -65.08 -8.95
N ARG A 56 5.41 -64.31 -8.70
CA ARG A 56 4.02 -64.61 -9.13
C ARG A 56 3.11 -63.38 -8.95
N ARG A 57 2.26 -63.11 -9.95
CA ARG A 57 1.21 -62.08 -9.94
C ARG A 57 0.13 -62.42 -8.90
N TYR A 58 -0.26 -61.44 -8.09
CA TYR A 58 -1.56 -61.41 -7.42
C TYR A 58 -2.27 -60.13 -7.87
N GLU A 59 -3.46 -60.28 -8.45
CA GLU A 59 -4.38 -59.16 -8.72
C GLU A 59 -4.94 -58.65 -7.38
N ILE A 60 -4.91 -57.33 -7.19
CA ILE A 60 -5.55 -56.66 -6.05
C ILE A 60 -6.73 -55.88 -6.60
N THR A 61 -7.95 -56.28 -6.22
CA THR A 61 -9.19 -55.52 -6.46
C THR A 61 -9.19 -54.27 -5.56
N PRO A 62 -9.52 -53.06 -6.06
CA PRO A 62 -9.54 -51.87 -5.23
C PRO A 62 -10.78 -51.85 -4.30
N ALA A 63 -10.57 -51.48 -3.04
CA ALA A 63 -11.64 -51.15 -2.10
C ALA A 63 -12.37 -49.86 -2.55
N PRO A 64 -13.69 -49.72 -2.35
CA PRO A 64 -14.45 -48.60 -2.89
C PRO A 64 -14.04 -47.27 -2.24
N ALA A 65 -13.93 -46.23 -3.07
CA ALA A 65 -13.67 -44.86 -2.67
C ALA A 65 -14.78 -44.33 -1.76
N GLN A 66 -14.43 -43.86 -0.55
CA GLN A 66 -15.36 -43.09 0.28
C GLN A 66 -15.45 -41.67 -0.26
N ALA A 67 -16.67 -41.20 -0.51
CA ALA A 67 -16.97 -39.85 -0.95
C ALA A 67 -16.51 -38.80 0.08
N PRO A 68 -16.10 -37.59 -0.36
CA PRO A 68 -15.63 -36.54 0.53
C PRO A 68 -16.76 -36.09 1.46
N ARG A 69 -16.52 -36.12 2.77
CA ARG A 69 -17.46 -35.59 3.77
C ARG A 69 -17.51 -34.06 3.64
N VAL A 70 -18.68 -33.53 3.29
CA VAL A 70 -18.98 -32.10 3.35
C VAL A 70 -19.11 -31.70 4.83
N SER A 71 -18.36 -30.69 5.24
CA SER A 71 -18.42 -30.05 6.56
C SER A 71 -19.81 -29.44 6.77
N THR A 72 -20.47 -29.73 7.89
CA THR A 72 -21.85 -29.29 8.19
C THR A 72 -21.92 -28.00 9.01
N ASN A 73 -20.85 -27.20 9.03
CA ASN A 73 -20.74 -26.06 9.93
C ASN A 73 -20.57 -24.76 9.14
N PRO A 74 -21.68 -24.14 8.67
CA PRO A 74 -21.66 -23.05 7.68
C PRO A 74 -20.87 -21.81 8.15
N VAL A 75 -20.77 -21.59 9.45
CA VAL A 75 -19.96 -20.51 10.04
C VAL A 75 -18.46 -20.81 9.90
N GLN A 76 -18.05 -22.06 10.09
CA GLN A 76 -16.64 -22.46 9.94
C GLN A 76 -16.24 -22.48 8.47
N ASP A 77 -17.16 -22.84 7.57
CA ASP A 77 -16.89 -22.83 6.13
C ASP A 77 -16.82 -21.40 5.59
N LEU A 78 -17.65 -20.47 6.10
CA LEU A 78 -17.54 -19.05 5.81
C LEU A 78 -16.24 -18.45 6.36
N ALA A 79 -15.85 -18.79 7.60
CA ALA A 79 -14.59 -18.34 8.18
C ALA A 79 -13.38 -18.89 7.40
N LYS A 80 -13.41 -20.16 6.96
CA LYS A 80 -12.39 -20.75 6.09
C LYS A 80 -12.35 -20.07 4.73
N LEU A 81 -13.49 -19.72 4.15
CA LEU A 81 -13.56 -19.01 2.88
C LEU A 81 -12.94 -17.60 3.00
N ILE A 82 -13.26 -16.88 4.08
CA ILE A 82 -12.67 -15.57 4.39
C ILE A 82 -11.16 -15.71 4.59
N VAL A 83 -10.70 -16.67 5.38
CA VAL A 83 -9.26 -16.92 5.60
C VAL A 83 -8.56 -17.35 4.31
N THR A 84 -9.21 -18.12 3.44
CA THR A 84 -8.65 -18.55 2.15
C THR A 84 -8.57 -17.38 1.18
N LEU A 85 -9.59 -16.51 1.14
CA LEU A 85 -9.60 -15.27 0.37
C LEU A 85 -8.51 -14.30 0.89
N LEU A 86 -8.35 -14.18 2.21
CA LEU A 86 -7.26 -13.42 2.81
C LEU A 86 -5.90 -14.00 2.43
N LYS A 87 -5.70 -15.33 2.45
CA LYS A 87 -4.45 -15.98 2.01
C LYS A 87 -4.17 -15.87 0.50
N LEU A 88 -5.19 -15.62 -0.32
CA LEU A 88 -5.05 -15.38 -1.76
C LEU A 88 -4.57 -13.96 -2.07
N ILE A 89 -4.81 -13.00 -1.17
CA ILE A 89 -4.43 -11.60 -1.33
C ILE A 89 -3.20 -11.26 -0.47
N PHE A 90 -3.02 -11.94 0.65
CA PHE A 90 -1.93 -11.75 1.61
C PHE A 90 -0.96 -12.96 1.59
N ASN A 91 0.30 -12.72 1.20
CA ASN A 91 1.39 -13.69 1.36
C ASN A 91 1.55 -14.03 2.89
N PRO A 92 2.23 -15.10 3.34
CA PRO A 92 2.24 -15.50 4.77
C PRO A 92 2.87 -14.44 5.69
N ASN A 93 3.55 -13.44 5.12
CA ASN A 93 4.09 -12.28 5.83
C ASN A 93 3.13 -11.07 5.86
N GLY A 94 1.92 -11.17 5.30
CA GLY A 94 0.94 -10.08 5.20
C GLY A 94 1.16 -9.12 4.02
N ASP A 95 1.99 -9.49 3.06
CA ASP A 95 2.26 -8.68 1.85
C ASP A 95 1.08 -8.74 0.89
N ILE A 96 0.78 -7.62 0.23
CA ILE A 96 -0.26 -7.50 -0.80
C ILE A 96 0.43 -7.56 -2.17
N GLU A 97 0.04 -8.51 -3.01
CA GLU A 97 0.53 -8.63 -4.38
C GLU A 97 -0.62 -8.41 -5.37
N ILE A 98 -0.36 -7.64 -6.42
CA ILE A 98 -1.30 -7.38 -7.51
C ILE A 98 -0.67 -7.75 -8.85
N SER A 99 -1.48 -8.29 -9.75
CA SER A 99 -1.04 -8.55 -11.12
C SER A 99 -0.73 -7.23 -11.83
N ASN A 100 0.37 -7.21 -12.58
CA ASN A 100 0.72 -6.08 -13.40
C ASN A 100 -0.42 -5.82 -14.42
N PRO A 101 -0.91 -4.58 -14.59
CA PRO A 101 -1.87 -4.30 -15.65
C PRO A 101 -1.26 -4.66 -17.01
N PRO A 102 -2.06 -5.20 -17.95
CA PRO A 102 -1.61 -5.45 -19.32
C PRO A 102 -1.50 -4.11 -20.06
N ALA A 103 -0.43 -3.37 -19.80
CA ALA A 103 -0.14 -2.09 -20.45
C ALA A 103 1.28 -2.12 -21.04
N GLU A 104 1.45 -1.49 -22.21
CA GLU A 104 2.78 -1.25 -22.77
C GLU A 104 3.55 -0.32 -21.84
N VAL A 105 4.53 -0.88 -21.13
CA VAL A 105 5.47 -0.16 -20.29
C VAL A 105 6.22 0.84 -21.17
N PRO A 106 6.21 2.15 -20.86
CA PRO A 106 7.07 3.11 -21.52
C PRO A 106 8.53 2.69 -21.28
N GLN A 107 9.16 2.11 -22.31
CA GLN A 107 10.55 1.71 -22.29
C GLN A 107 11.41 2.96 -22.10
N VAL A 108 12.00 3.13 -20.92
CA VAL A 108 13.08 4.11 -20.72
C VAL A 108 14.38 3.33 -20.71
N GLU A 109 15.25 3.62 -21.68
CA GLU A 109 16.58 3.02 -21.78
C GLU A 109 17.44 3.42 -20.55
N GLY A 110 17.87 2.41 -19.78
CA GLY A 110 18.88 2.55 -18.75
C GLY A 110 18.47 2.04 -17.36
N ILE A 111 19.46 1.51 -16.63
CA ILE A 111 19.41 1.35 -15.18
C ILE A 111 19.49 2.77 -14.59
N LEU A 112 18.54 3.16 -13.76
CA LEU A 112 18.64 4.45 -13.07
C LEU A 112 19.72 4.31 -11.98
N GLU A 113 20.56 5.32 -11.77
CA GLU A 113 21.73 5.23 -10.86
C GLU A 113 21.34 4.81 -9.43
N ASP A 114 20.11 5.07 -9.01
CA ASP A 114 19.55 4.71 -7.71
C ASP A 114 19.12 3.24 -7.58
N ASP A 115 18.97 2.50 -8.68
CA ASP A 115 18.63 1.07 -8.67
C ASP A 115 19.73 0.20 -8.02
N GLN A 116 20.92 0.75 -7.83
CA GLN A 116 22.09 0.07 -7.24
C GLN A 116 22.44 0.56 -5.83
N ALA A 117 21.72 1.53 -5.29
CA ALA A 117 22.02 2.07 -3.96
C ALA A 117 21.59 1.11 -2.86
N GLU A 118 22.45 0.86 -1.88
CA GLU A 118 22.10 0.18 -0.62
C GLU A 118 21.93 1.24 0.48
N GLU A 119 20.69 1.49 0.90
CA GLU A 119 20.41 2.36 2.05
C GLU A 119 20.45 1.55 3.37
N GLN A 120 21.22 2.02 4.35
CA GLN A 120 21.19 1.52 5.73
C GLN A 120 20.47 2.51 6.65
N TYR A 121 19.36 2.07 7.24
CA TYR A 121 18.62 2.82 8.26
C TYR A 121 19.04 2.41 9.67
N SER A 122 18.98 3.36 10.61
CA SER A 122 19.14 3.13 12.05
C SER A 122 18.06 3.91 12.83
N GLU A 123 17.31 3.20 13.68
CA GLU A 123 16.24 3.76 14.53
C GLU A 123 16.73 4.88 15.47
N ALA A 124 18.03 4.96 15.76
CA ALA A 124 18.61 5.91 16.70
C ALA A 124 19.19 7.18 16.07
N GLN A 125 18.98 7.43 14.77
CA GLN A 125 19.49 8.65 14.13
C GLN A 125 18.81 9.90 14.69
N THR A 126 19.62 10.81 15.25
CA THR A 126 19.19 12.15 15.63
C THR A 126 19.13 13.03 14.38
N TYR A 127 17.97 13.63 14.11
CA TYR A 127 17.78 14.49 12.94
C TYR A 127 17.60 15.95 13.35
N LYS A 128 18.09 16.86 12.51
CA LYS A 128 17.92 18.30 12.69
C LYS A 128 16.50 18.69 12.29
N PRO A 129 15.67 19.27 13.19
CA PRO A 129 14.36 19.81 12.81
C PRO A 129 14.50 20.86 11.71
N LEU A 130 13.50 20.96 10.82
CA LEU A 130 13.47 22.03 9.81
C LEU A 130 12.99 23.34 10.44
N GLU A 131 13.63 24.44 10.05
CA GLU A 131 13.19 25.79 10.42
C GLU A 131 12.01 26.22 9.52
N PRO A 132 11.06 27.05 9.99
CA PRO A 132 9.91 27.50 9.20
C PRO A 132 10.25 28.04 7.81
N ALA A 133 11.36 28.77 7.66
CA ALA A 133 11.81 29.31 6.39
C ALA A 133 12.13 28.23 5.33
N ASP A 134 12.48 27.01 5.76
CA ASP A 134 12.89 25.92 4.87
C ASP A 134 11.72 25.23 4.17
N TYR A 135 10.51 25.35 4.72
CA TYR A 135 9.32 24.66 4.22
C TYR A 135 8.10 25.54 4.01
N GLN A 136 8.03 26.76 4.55
CA GLN A 136 6.91 27.66 4.22
C GLN A 136 6.99 28.13 2.77
N GLU A 137 5.86 28.16 2.07
CA GLU A 137 5.80 28.77 0.74
C GLU A 137 5.96 30.28 0.87
N THR A 138 6.79 30.86 0.00
CA THR A 138 6.79 32.31 -0.21
C THR A 138 5.43 32.71 -0.76
N PRO A 139 4.75 33.73 -0.21
CA PRO A 139 3.48 34.21 -0.73
C PRO A 139 3.55 34.40 -2.25
N ALA A 140 2.48 34.02 -2.97
CA ALA A 140 2.45 34.12 -4.44
C ALA A 140 2.87 35.52 -4.95
N ALA A 141 2.47 36.58 -4.25
CA ALA A 141 2.82 37.97 -4.56
C ALA A 141 4.32 38.30 -4.47
N GLN A 142 5.12 37.44 -3.84
CA GLN A 142 6.55 37.60 -3.60
C GLN A 142 7.40 36.54 -4.34
N GLN A 143 6.76 35.62 -5.07
CA GLN A 143 7.47 34.65 -5.89
C GLN A 143 7.98 35.30 -7.19
N PRO A 144 9.20 34.97 -7.66
CA PRO A 144 9.71 35.48 -8.93
C PRO A 144 8.72 35.16 -10.07
N GLN A 145 8.48 36.11 -10.98
CA GLN A 145 7.53 35.87 -12.09
C GLN A 145 7.94 34.69 -12.98
N SER A 146 9.24 34.39 -13.09
CA SER A 146 9.72 33.18 -13.75
C SER A 146 9.25 31.90 -13.05
N PHE A 147 9.17 31.88 -11.72
CA PHE A 147 8.64 30.75 -10.95
C PHE A 147 7.12 30.59 -11.13
N GLN A 148 6.40 31.71 -11.26
CA GLN A 148 4.97 31.72 -11.60
C GLN A 148 4.72 31.13 -13.00
N GLU A 149 5.61 31.39 -13.97
CA GLU A 149 5.53 30.85 -15.33
C GLU A 149 5.80 29.33 -15.38
N PHE A 150 6.79 28.84 -14.61
CA PHE A 150 7.12 27.41 -14.49
C PHE A 150 6.03 26.58 -13.78
N LEU A 151 5.24 27.22 -12.91
CA LEU A 151 4.10 26.58 -12.23
C LEU A 151 2.82 26.51 -13.08
N HIS A 152 2.83 27.05 -14.31
CA HIS A 152 1.71 26.94 -15.24
C HIS A 152 1.94 25.85 -16.30
N PRO A 153 1.39 24.65 -16.07
CA PRO A 153 0.55 24.01 -17.05
C PRO A 153 -0.91 24.24 -16.60
N GLN A 154 -1.55 25.24 -17.22
CA GLN A 154 -2.96 25.61 -17.10
C GLN A 154 -3.48 25.93 -15.68
N ALA A 155 -3.87 27.19 -15.52
CA ALA A 155 -4.64 27.69 -14.40
C ALA A 155 -5.98 26.95 -14.28
N ALA A 156 -6.32 26.54 -13.05
CA ALA A 156 -7.68 26.42 -12.52
C ALA A 156 -8.78 25.87 -13.45
N ALA A 157 -8.52 24.79 -14.18
CA ALA A 157 -9.59 23.90 -14.62
C ALA A 157 -10.16 23.19 -13.38
N ASP A 158 -11.43 22.78 -13.42
CA ASP A 158 -11.98 21.85 -12.44
C ASP A 158 -11.20 20.51 -12.50
N ARG A 159 -10.15 20.43 -11.69
CA ARG A 159 -9.26 19.26 -11.55
C ARG A 159 -9.85 18.19 -10.63
N SER A 160 -11.14 18.29 -10.29
CA SER A 160 -11.79 17.30 -9.43
C SER A 160 -11.78 15.88 -10.01
N GLY A 161 -11.55 15.74 -11.33
CA GLY A 161 -11.34 14.48 -12.03
C GLY A 161 -9.88 13.97 -12.09
N GLU A 162 -8.89 14.70 -11.53
CA GLU A 162 -7.50 14.23 -11.49
C GLU A 162 -7.29 13.13 -10.44
N ILE A 163 -8.06 13.16 -9.35
CA ILE A 163 -8.01 12.13 -8.31
C ILE A 163 -9.03 11.04 -8.64
N PRO A 164 -8.64 9.75 -8.68
CA PRO A 164 -9.58 8.65 -8.82
C PRO A 164 -10.73 8.74 -7.80
N ALA A 165 -11.96 8.68 -8.29
CA ALA A 165 -13.15 8.99 -7.49
C ALA A 165 -13.33 8.06 -6.28
N ASP A 166 -12.98 6.78 -6.44
CA ASP A 166 -12.98 5.78 -5.39
C ASP A 166 -11.95 6.09 -4.30
N LEU A 167 -10.71 6.45 -4.66
CA LEU A 167 -9.67 6.84 -3.70
C LEU A 167 -10.05 8.13 -2.96
N LYS A 168 -10.55 9.14 -3.69
CA LYS A 168 -11.04 10.39 -3.11
C LYS A 168 -12.15 10.14 -2.08
N ARG A 169 -13.12 9.29 -2.43
CA ARG A 169 -14.21 8.90 -1.54
C ARG A 169 -13.69 8.21 -0.28
N LYS A 170 -12.85 7.17 -0.40
CA LYS A 170 -12.27 6.44 0.75
C LYS A 170 -11.48 7.37 1.67
N ALA A 171 -10.68 8.28 1.09
CA ALA A 171 -9.89 9.24 1.84
C ALA A 171 -10.75 10.23 2.64
N LEU A 172 -11.80 10.79 2.02
CA LEU A 172 -12.74 11.69 2.68
C LEU A 172 -13.56 10.99 3.78
N GLU A 173 -14.07 9.78 3.50
CA GLU A 173 -14.79 8.96 4.48
C GLU A 173 -13.94 8.74 5.75
N TYR A 174 -12.68 8.31 5.58
CA TYR A 174 -11.77 8.13 6.71
C TYR A 174 -11.47 9.46 7.42
N PHE A 175 -11.23 10.53 6.67
CA PHE A 175 -10.94 11.85 7.22
C PHE A 175 -12.08 12.35 8.12
N HIS A 176 -13.33 12.25 7.66
CA HIS A 176 -14.50 12.67 8.44
C HIS A 176 -14.70 11.80 9.67
N ALA A 177 -14.63 10.47 9.51
CA ALA A 177 -14.79 9.51 10.61
C ALA A 177 -13.71 9.65 11.70
N ASN A 178 -12.50 10.10 11.34
CA ASN A 178 -11.36 10.23 12.24
C ASN A 178 -10.95 11.68 12.50
N SER A 179 -11.86 12.63 12.28
CA SER A 179 -11.53 14.06 12.36
C SER A 179 -10.93 14.45 13.71
N GLY A 180 -11.33 13.85 14.84
CA GLY A 180 -10.70 14.13 16.15
C GLY A 180 -9.19 13.82 16.25
N ARG A 181 -8.64 13.03 15.32
CA ARG A 181 -7.23 12.57 15.33
C ARG A 181 -6.36 13.24 14.27
N ILE A 182 -6.94 14.05 13.39
CA ILE A 182 -6.26 14.69 12.26
C ILE A 182 -6.18 16.18 12.55
N ALA A 183 -4.98 16.72 12.79
CA ALA A 183 -4.83 18.11 13.20
C ALA A 183 -4.90 19.08 12.01
N ASN A 184 -4.30 18.74 10.88
CA ASN A 184 -4.40 19.57 9.67
C ASN A 184 -5.76 19.34 9.00
N LYS A 185 -6.61 20.37 9.07
CA LYS A 185 -7.98 20.35 8.51
C LYS A 185 -8.09 20.87 7.09
N LYS A 186 -7.02 21.47 6.59
CA LYS A 186 -7.01 22.17 5.33
C LYS A 186 -6.65 21.26 4.17
N TYR A 187 -5.76 20.29 4.40
CA TYR A 187 -5.23 19.43 3.34
C TYR A 187 -5.40 17.95 3.64
N LEU A 188 -5.66 17.21 2.57
CA LEU A 188 -5.71 15.75 2.50
C LEU A 188 -4.87 15.32 1.30
N ALA A 189 -4.00 14.33 1.45
CA ALA A 189 -3.21 13.82 0.33
C ALA A 189 -3.64 12.40 -0.07
N ILE A 190 -3.47 12.07 -1.35
CA ILE A 190 -3.88 10.78 -1.92
C ILE A 190 -2.78 10.29 -2.87
N VAL A 191 -2.32 9.06 -2.72
CA VAL A 191 -1.39 8.39 -3.63
C VAL A 191 -2.13 7.24 -4.32
N ASP A 192 -2.10 7.22 -5.65
CA ASP A 192 -2.61 6.11 -6.46
C ASP A 192 -1.45 5.24 -6.95
N PHE A 193 -1.21 4.11 -6.28
CA PHE A 193 -0.17 3.17 -6.69
C PHE A 193 -0.57 2.25 -7.84
N ALA A 194 -1.84 2.26 -8.27
CA ALA A 194 -2.25 1.53 -9.47
C ALA A 194 -1.75 2.22 -10.76
N ALA A 195 -1.56 3.53 -10.71
CA ALA A 195 -0.99 4.29 -11.81
C ALA A 195 0.53 4.08 -11.93
N HIS A 196 1.03 4.02 -13.16
CA HIS A 196 2.47 3.93 -13.47
C HIS A 196 3.26 5.14 -12.93
N SER A 197 4.53 4.96 -12.56
CA SER A 197 5.36 6.00 -11.95
C SER A 197 5.58 7.24 -12.82
N SER A 198 5.51 7.08 -14.14
CA SER A 198 5.56 8.19 -15.10
C SER A 198 4.32 9.08 -15.15
N LYS A 199 3.31 8.82 -14.30
CA LYS A 199 2.11 9.65 -14.19
C LYS A 199 2.14 10.45 -12.90
N THR A 200 1.50 11.61 -12.92
CA THR A 200 1.14 12.31 -11.69
C THR A 200 0.14 11.45 -10.91
N ARG A 201 0.58 10.92 -9.78
CA ARG A 201 -0.16 9.93 -8.97
C ARG A 201 -0.11 10.22 -7.47
N PHE A 202 0.41 11.38 -7.09
CA PHE A 202 0.31 11.92 -5.74
C PHE A 202 -0.41 13.27 -5.79
N PHE A 203 -1.49 13.37 -5.03
CA PHE A 203 -2.41 14.50 -5.04
C PHE A 203 -2.47 15.14 -3.67
N ILE A 204 -2.43 16.47 -3.62
CA ILE A 204 -2.78 17.26 -2.43
C ILE A 204 -4.09 17.97 -2.73
N LEU A 205 -5.13 17.62 -1.97
CA LEU A 205 -6.46 18.22 -2.03
C LEU A 205 -6.58 19.28 -0.92
N ASN A 206 -6.87 20.52 -1.30
CA ASN A 206 -7.34 21.54 -0.39
C ASN A 206 -8.83 21.34 -0.12
N LEU A 207 -9.20 21.04 1.12
CA LEU A 207 -10.56 20.73 1.54
C LEU A 207 -11.47 21.97 1.62
N GLU A 208 -10.90 23.17 1.71
CA GLU A 208 -11.65 24.42 1.76
C GLU A 208 -12.00 24.91 0.34
N THR A 209 -11.03 24.85 -0.58
CA THR A 209 -11.19 25.38 -1.94
C THR A 209 -11.54 24.32 -2.99
N GLY A 210 -11.37 23.04 -2.67
CA GLY A 210 -11.47 21.94 -3.63
C GLY A 210 -10.28 21.85 -4.60
N GLY A 211 -9.29 22.73 -4.49
CA GLY A 211 -8.12 22.75 -5.37
C GLY A 211 -7.25 21.50 -5.23
N VAL A 212 -6.78 20.98 -6.36
CA VAL A 212 -5.92 19.80 -6.43
C VAL A 212 -4.55 20.19 -6.99
N HIS A 213 -3.49 19.73 -6.33
CA HIS A 213 -2.12 19.75 -6.85
C HIS A 213 -1.66 18.32 -7.08
N ALA A 214 -1.37 17.96 -8.34
CA ALA A 214 -0.96 16.62 -8.74
C ALA A 214 0.54 16.61 -9.10
N MET A 215 1.25 15.61 -8.61
CA MET A 215 2.71 15.46 -8.81
C MET A 215 3.12 14.01 -9.01
N HIS A 216 4.35 13.80 -9.49
CA HIS A 216 4.98 12.48 -9.56
C HIS A 216 5.46 12.05 -8.18
N VAL A 217 5.40 10.74 -7.91
CA VAL A 217 5.94 10.14 -6.69
C VAL A 217 6.57 8.79 -6.98
N ALA A 218 7.76 8.58 -6.44
CA ALA A 218 8.43 7.29 -6.45
C ALA A 218 7.95 6.39 -5.30
N HIS A 219 8.11 5.10 -5.53
CA HIS A 219 7.65 3.99 -4.70
C HIS A 219 8.85 3.13 -4.31
N GLY A 220 8.64 2.19 -3.38
CA GLY A 220 9.68 1.27 -2.95
C GLY A 220 10.16 0.33 -4.07
N ALA A 221 11.45 0.05 -4.16
CA ALA A 221 12.02 -0.93 -5.09
C ALA A 221 11.46 -2.35 -4.87
N GLY A 222 11.11 -2.68 -3.62
CA GLY A 222 10.43 -3.94 -3.30
C GLY A 222 8.96 -3.98 -3.73
N SER A 223 8.40 -2.85 -4.16
CA SER A 223 7.07 -2.76 -4.77
C SER A 223 7.07 -2.95 -6.29
N ASP A 224 8.22 -2.77 -6.92
CA ASP A 224 8.42 -2.87 -8.37
C ASP A 224 9.68 -3.70 -8.62
N PRO A 225 9.64 -5.02 -8.40
CA PRO A 225 10.83 -5.87 -8.55
C PRO A 225 11.35 -5.89 -10.00
N ASP A 226 10.48 -5.62 -10.96
CA ASP A 226 10.72 -5.71 -12.40
C ASP A 226 11.37 -4.42 -12.95
N ALA A 227 11.37 -3.36 -12.14
CA ALA A 227 11.80 -2.00 -12.48
C ALA A 227 11.00 -1.42 -13.65
N ASP A 228 9.73 -1.77 -13.79
CA ASP A 228 8.91 -1.37 -14.93
C ASP A 228 8.05 -0.13 -14.65
N GLY A 229 8.08 0.39 -13.41
CA GLY A 229 7.35 1.58 -12.97
C GLY A 229 5.96 1.30 -12.38
N TYR A 230 5.51 0.04 -12.33
CA TYR A 230 4.28 -0.37 -11.66
C TYR A 230 4.54 -0.92 -10.25
N SER A 231 3.71 -0.51 -9.29
CA SER A 231 3.79 -1.06 -7.92
C SER A 231 2.94 -2.32 -7.83
N THR A 232 3.54 -3.49 -7.98
CA THR A 232 2.85 -4.79 -7.95
C THR A 232 2.91 -5.48 -6.59
N ARG A 233 3.75 -5.00 -5.66
CA ARG A 233 3.86 -5.55 -4.30
C ARG A 233 3.84 -4.46 -3.23
N PHE A 234 3.17 -4.72 -2.11
CA PHE A 234 3.17 -3.82 -0.95
C PHE A 234 3.43 -4.60 0.33
N SER A 235 4.21 -4.02 1.23
CA SER A 235 4.62 -4.71 2.45
C SER A 235 4.64 -3.78 3.65
N ASN A 236 4.28 -4.33 4.81
CA ASN A 236 4.49 -3.70 6.11
C ASN A 236 5.72 -4.27 6.84
N VAL A 237 6.47 -5.17 6.20
CA VAL A 237 7.59 -5.87 6.82
C VAL A 237 8.85 -5.00 6.76
N PRO A 238 9.62 -4.90 7.87
CA PRO A 238 10.94 -4.26 7.85
C PRO A 238 11.86 -4.82 6.77
N ASN A 239 12.69 -3.96 6.17
CA ASN A 239 13.65 -4.32 5.11
C ASN A 239 13.04 -4.91 3.82
N SER A 240 11.72 -4.89 3.66
CA SER A 240 11.04 -5.34 2.43
C SER A 240 11.31 -4.45 1.21
N LYS A 241 11.85 -3.24 1.44
CA LYS A 241 12.03 -2.15 0.46
C LYS A 241 10.76 -1.75 -0.30
N ALA A 242 9.59 -2.23 0.11
CA ALA A 242 8.31 -1.99 -0.55
C ALA A 242 7.55 -0.85 0.13
N SER A 243 6.81 -0.07 -0.64
CA SER A 243 5.80 0.83 -0.08
C SER A 243 4.66 0.03 0.56
N SER A 244 3.88 0.67 1.42
CA SER A 244 2.69 0.08 2.05
C SER A 244 1.41 0.79 1.59
N LEU A 245 0.27 0.09 1.62
CA LEU A 245 -1.04 0.69 1.38
C LEU A 245 -1.70 1.10 2.70
N GLY A 246 -2.63 2.04 2.65
CA GLY A 246 -3.46 2.47 3.78
C GLY A 246 -3.34 3.94 4.13
N PHE A 247 -3.76 4.28 5.34
CA PHE A 247 -3.83 5.66 5.84
C PHE A 247 -2.58 6.02 6.63
N TYR A 248 -2.05 7.22 6.41
CA TYR A 248 -0.89 7.76 7.10
C TYR A 248 -1.24 9.07 7.77
N LEU A 249 -0.59 9.37 8.89
CA LEU A 249 -0.58 10.70 9.49
C LEU A 249 0.81 11.31 9.32
N THR A 250 0.86 12.56 8.87
CA THR A 250 2.14 13.27 8.78
C THR A 250 2.64 13.70 10.15
N GLY A 251 3.96 13.62 10.34
CA GLY A 251 4.64 13.89 11.59
C GLY A 251 5.66 15.01 11.47
N ALA A 252 6.72 14.90 12.27
CA ALA A 252 7.77 15.91 12.36
C ALA A 252 8.54 16.09 11.05
N LEU A 253 8.88 17.35 10.76
CA LEU A 253 9.76 17.75 9.67
C LEU A 253 11.21 17.72 10.12
N TYR A 254 12.11 17.23 9.27
CA TYR A 254 13.53 17.18 9.57
C TYR A 254 14.40 17.23 8.31
N SER A 255 15.68 17.54 8.48
CA SER A 255 16.70 17.37 7.45
C SER A 255 17.54 16.13 7.77
N GLY A 256 17.64 15.20 6.82
CA GLY A 256 18.37 13.94 6.94
C GLY A 256 19.25 13.65 5.72
N SER A 257 19.64 12.38 5.54
CA SER A 257 20.45 11.93 4.40
C SER A 257 19.80 12.21 3.04
N HIS A 258 18.47 12.22 2.98
CA HIS A 258 17.68 12.50 1.79
C HIS A 258 17.22 13.96 1.70
N GLY A 259 17.90 14.88 2.39
CA GLY A 259 17.51 16.27 2.46
C GLY A 259 16.25 16.49 3.30
N LYS A 260 15.39 17.42 2.87
CA LYS A 260 14.18 17.79 3.59
C LYS A 260 13.18 16.64 3.58
N SER A 261 12.75 16.24 4.77
CA SER A 261 11.96 15.04 4.99
C SER A 261 10.83 15.29 5.99
N MET A 262 9.77 14.49 5.88
CA MET A 262 8.63 14.48 6.79
C MET A 262 8.35 13.05 7.24
N ARG A 263 8.34 12.83 8.55
CA ARG A 263 7.99 11.53 9.12
C ARG A 263 6.54 11.18 8.82
N LEU A 264 6.29 9.89 8.65
CA LEU A 264 4.96 9.34 8.49
C LEU A 264 4.66 8.35 9.61
N HIS A 265 3.39 8.30 10.02
CA HIS A 265 2.87 7.33 10.96
C HIS A 265 1.78 6.50 10.28
N GLY A 266 1.90 5.18 10.35
CA GLY A 266 0.86 4.28 9.84
C GLY A 266 -0.39 4.30 10.72
N LEU A 267 -1.56 4.36 10.09
CA LEU A 267 -2.87 4.28 10.74
C LEU A 267 -3.66 3.02 10.37
N SER A 268 -3.17 2.25 9.39
CA SER A 268 -3.74 0.99 8.94
C SER A 268 -2.89 -0.20 9.40
N SER A 269 -3.47 -1.38 9.55
CA SER A 269 -2.71 -2.61 9.84
C SER A 269 -1.63 -2.88 8.79
N THR A 270 -1.94 -2.59 7.52
CA THR A 270 -1.10 -2.73 6.33
C THR A 270 0.08 -1.76 6.26
N ASN A 271 0.13 -0.74 7.13
CA ASN A 271 1.22 0.23 7.17
C ASN A 271 1.65 0.60 8.60
N SER A 272 1.26 -0.18 9.60
CA SER A 272 1.50 0.10 11.02
C SER A 272 2.97 0.23 11.40
N ASN A 273 3.90 -0.30 10.61
CA ASN A 273 5.34 -0.22 10.83
C ASN A 273 6.03 0.94 10.07
N VAL A 274 5.29 1.83 9.39
CA VAL A 274 5.88 2.91 8.57
C VAL A 274 6.94 3.72 9.33
N LEU A 275 6.65 4.13 10.56
CA LEU A 275 7.58 4.93 11.35
C LEU A 275 8.85 4.15 11.71
N SER A 276 8.72 2.92 12.22
CA SER A 276 9.86 2.06 12.59
C SER A 276 10.66 1.60 11.37
N ARG A 277 10.04 1.58 10.19
CA ARG A 277 10.67 1.31 8.89
C ARG A 277 11.32 2.53 8.26
N ALA A 278 11.31 3.69 8.94
CA ALA A 278 11.84 4.94 8.41
C ALA A 278 11.18 5.42 7.11
N VAL A 279 9.95 4.98 6.84
CA VAL A 279 9.22 5.40 5.64
C VAL A 279 8.75 6.83 5.84
N VAL A 280 9.23 7.73 4.99
CA VAL A 280 9.00 9.18 5.05
C VAL A 280 8.56 9.74 3.70
N ILE A 281 8.15 11.00 3.67
CA ILE A 281 8.22 11.81 2.45
C ILE A 281 9.58 12.48 2.42
N HIS A 282 10.26 12.49 1.28
CA HIS A 282 11.49 13.25 1.10
C HIS A 282 11.67 13.73 -0.35
N GLU A 283 12.56 14.71 -0.52
CA GLU A 283 12.99 15.14 -1.85
C GLU A 283 13.97 14.16 -2.49
N SER A 284 13.94 14.06 -3.81
CA SER A 284 14.87 13.24 -4.56
C SER A 284 15.14 13.78 -5.97
N ALA A 285 16.39 13.61 -6.42
CA ALA A 285 16.82 13.88 -7.78
C ALA A 285 16.36 12.81 -8.79
N TYR A 286 16.06 11.58 -8.32
CA TYR A 286 15.55 10.50 -9.19
C TYR A 286 14.05 10.62 -9.48
N VAL A 287 13.37 11.64 -8.95
CA VAL A 287 12.00 11.98 -9.29
C VAL A 287 11.98 13.26 -10.13
N ARG A 288 11.43 13.15 -11.34
CA ARG A 288 11.40 14.19 -12.36
C ARG A 288 9.95 14.57 -12.65
N GLU A 289 9.69 15.86 -12.79
CA GLU A 289 8.41 16.41 -13.23
C GLU A 289 8.22 16.25 -14.75
N ALA A 290 8.30 15.01 -15.22
CA ALA A 290 8.17 14.64 -16.62
C ALA A 290 7.53 13.25 -16.72
N ASN A 291 6.89 12.97 -17.85
CA ASN A 291 6.26 11.68 -18.14
C ASN A 291 7.30 10.58 -18.45
N VAL A 292 8.22 10.34 -17.51
CA VAL A 292 9.28 9.32 -17.56
C VAL A 292 9.15 8.41 -16.35
N ARG A 293 9.61 7.15 -16.46
CA ARG A 293 9.68 6.25 -15.30
C ARG A 293 10.54 6.92 -14.22
N GLN A 294 10.02 6.95 -13.00
CA GLN A 294 10.72 7.53 -11.85
C GLN A 294 11.66 6.49 -11.23
N GLY A 295 12.65 6.96 -10.49
CA GLY A 295 13.46 6.10 -9.62
C GLY A 295 12.64 5.40 -8.52
N ARG A 296 13.32 4.61 -7.69
CA ARG A 296 12.68 3.78 -6.66
C ARG A 296 13.36 4.01 -5.31
N SER A 297 12.55 4.32 -4.29
CA SER A 297 13.01 4.44 -2.90
C SER A 297 13.05 3.08 -2.21
N PHE A 298 13.31 3.01 -0.91
CA PHE A 298 13.11 1.79 -0.10
C PHE A 298 11.77 1.76 0.65
N GLY A 299 10.75 2.41 0.10
CA GLY A 299 9.36 2.41 0.59
C GLY A 299 8.83 3.81 0.86
N CYS A 300 9.71 4.80 0.94
CA CYS A 300 9.40 6.23 1.08
C CYS A 300 8.58 6.78 -0.09
N LEU A 301 7.81 7.83 0.19
CA LEU A 301 7.13 8.64 -0.81
C LEU A 301 8.12 9.73 -1.27
N ALA A 302 8.96 9.41 -2.25
CA ALA A 302 9.94 10.36 -2.76
C ALA A 302 9.32 11.25 -3.84
N VAL A 303 9.55 12.56 -3.76
CA VAL A 303 9.04 13.57 -4.71
C VAL A 303 10.21 14.38 -5.29
N ALA A 304 9.96 15.11 -6.38
CA ALA A 304 10.98 15.99 -6.96
C ALA A 304 11.40 17.09 -5.97
N ASN A 305 12.66 17.54 -6.05
CA ASN A 305 13.17 18.65 -5.22
C ASN A 305 12.37 19.95 -5.38
N THR A 306 11.77 20.17 -6.55
CA THR A 306 10.89 21.30 -6.85
C THR A 306 9.56 21.23 -6.10
N GLU A 307 9.10 20.03 -5.74
CA GLU A 307 7.80 19.78 -5.11
C GLU A 307 7.88 19.76 -3.58
N ILE A 308 9.03 19.42 -2.99
CA ILE A 308 9.13 19.16 -1.56
C ILE A 308 8.65 20.33 -0.71
N ARG A 309 8.94 21.59 -1.07
CA ARG A 309 8.49 22.75 -0.30
C ARG A 309 6.97 22.79 -0.19
N LYS A 310 6.26 22.55 -1.30
CA LYS A 310 4.78 22.56 -1.35
C LYS A 310 4.18 21.39 -0.59
N VAL A 311 4.80 20.22 -0.68
CA VAL A 311 4.39 19.04 0.08
C VAL A 311 4.55 19.29 1.59
N LEU A 312 5.71 19.80 2.01
CA LEU A 312 5.96 20.10 3.41
C LEU A 312 5.05 21.21 3.94
N SER A 313 4.87 22.31 3.20
CA SER A 313 3.99 23.42 3.60
C SER A 313 2.53 22.97 3.78
N SER A 314 2.02 22.18 2.84
CA SER A 314 0.62 21.77 2.80
C SER A 314 0.32 20.67 3.82
N LEU A 315 1.23 19.72 3.98
CA LEU A 315 0.99 18.52 4.79
C LEU A 315 1.58 18.60 6.21
N ASN A 316 2.27 19.69 6.57
CA ASN A 316 2.75 19.88 7.94
C ASN A 316 1.59 19.93 8.96
N GLY A 317 1.88 19.55 10.20
CA GLY A 317 0.93 19.66 11.31
C GLY A 317 -0.15 18.57 11.34
N GLY A 318 0.16 17.35 10.86
CA GLY A 318 -0.74 16.20 11.02
C GLY A 318 -1.86 16.13 9.99
N ALA A 319 -1.50 16.18 8.71
CA ALA A 319 -2.38 15.89 7.57
C ALA A 319 -2.55 14.38 7.37
N LEU A 320 -3.70 14.01 6.84
CA LEU A 320 -3.98 12.64 6.42
C LEU A 320 -3.43 12.41 5.01
N ILE A 321 -2.83 11.24 4.79
CA ILE A 321 -2.50 10.73 3.46
C ILE A 321 -3.18 9.37 3.29
N TYR A 322 -3.80 9.14 2.14
CA TYR A 322 -4.29 7.83 1.75
C TYR A 322 -3.49 7.28 0.57
N ALA A 323 -2.78 6.16 0.75
CA ALA A 323 -2.13 5.46 -0.35
C ALA A 323 -2.92 4.19 -0.69
N GLY A 324 -3.50 4.15 -1.89
CA GLY A 324 -4.39 3.08 -2.33
C GLY A 324 -4.15 2.69 -3.78
N LEU A 325 -5.09 1.90 -4.30
CA LEU A 325 -5.09 1.44 -5.68
C LEU A 325 -6.43 1.82 -6.32
N SER A 326 -6.40 2.68 -7.33
CA SER A 326 -7.63 3.06 -8.01
C SER A 326 -8.30 1.87 -8.70
N ASN A 327 -9.63 1.92 -8.77
CA ASN A 327 -10.48 0.86 -9.32
C ASN A 327 -10.31 -0.48 -8.60
N SER A 328 -10.03 -0.43 -7.30
CA SER A 328 -9.90 -1.61 -6.45
C SER A 328 -10.68 -1.46 -5.14
N ASP A 329 -10.93 -2.60 -4.49
CA ASP A 329 -11.52 -2.62 -3.15
C ASP A 329 -10.53 -2.20 -2.05
N PHE A 330 -9.24 -2.06 -2.37
CA PHE A 330 -8.21 -1.52 -1.47
C PHE A 330 -8.32 0.00 -1.33
#